data_AF-A0A966URY5-F1
#
_entry.id   AF-A0A966URY5-F1
#
_cell.length_a   1.000
_cell.length_b   1.000
_cell.length_c   1.000
_cell.angle_alpha   90.00
_cell.angle_beta   90.00
_cell.angle_gamma   90.00
#
_symmetry.space_group_name_H-M   'P 1'
#
loop_
_entity.id
_entity.type
_entity.pdbx_description
1 polymer ?
#
loop_
_entity_poly.entity_id
_entity_poly.type
_entity_poly.pdbx_seq_one_letter_code
_entity_poly.pdbx_strand_id
1 'polypeptide(L)'
;MAKGQKFCSNPSCGKPSGPRAFVCKHCNTQFVFKVKSKDKKNTKIIRDINWKELVKGDRIKVAGGPYFMSKGEFIPMGYRGRFIVESLDKNGILAWGLDKHNGFCHIYMGGDIQNKETQVWKTKHKMVKLKMKEQE
;
A
#
# COMPACT_ATOMS: atom_id res chain seq x y z
N MET A 1 18.45 -22.42 -1.59
CA MET A 1 18.03 -21.78 -2.85
C MET A 1 18.98 -20.63 -3.14
N ALA A 2 19.78 -20.70 -4.22
CA ALA A 2 20.65 -19.57 -4.59
C ALA A 2 19.78 -18.37 -5.00
N LYS A 3 20.12 -17.17 -4.52
CA LYS A 3 19.38 -15.94 -4.86
C LYS A 3 19.38 -15.75 -6.38
N GLY A 4 18.20 -15.50 -6.95
CA GLY A 4 18.07 -15.14 -8.36
C GLY A 4 17.89 -16.30 -9.34
N GLN A 5 17.53 -17.51 -8.90
CA GLN A 5 17.16 -18.61 -9.80
C GLN A 5 15.73 -19.09 -9.54
N LYS A 6 15.08 -19.62 -10.56
CA LYS A 6 13.80 -20.34 -10.43
C LYS A 6 13.93 -21.72 -11.05
N PHE A 7 13.28 -22.70 -10.45
CA PHE A 7 13.28 -24.07 -10.97
C PHE A 7 12.11 -24.27 -11.93
N CYS A 8 12.32 -25.09 -12.96
CA CYS A 8 11.23 -25.50 -13.84
C CYS A 8 10.16 -26.23 -13.05
N SER A 9 8.89 -25.83 -13.20
CA SER A 9 7.74 -26.49 -12.57
C SER A 9 7.38 -27.83 -13.21
N ASN A 10 8.01 -28.17 -14.34
CA ASN A 10 7.84 -29.46 -14.99
C ASN A 10 8.58 -30.54 -14.17
N PRO A 11 7.89 -31.59 -13.68
CA PRO A 11 8.48 -32.63 -12.83
C PRO A 11 9.66 -33.36 -13.47
N SER A 12 9.68 -33.47 -14.81
CA SER A 12 10.74 -34.16 -15.55
C SER A 12 11.99 -33.31 -15.79
N CYS A 13 11.92 -31.98 -15.61
CA CYS A 13 13.04 -31.09 -15.88
C CYS A 13 13.77 -30.70 -14.60
N GLY A 14 13.08 -30.08 -13.64
CA GLY A 14 13.66 -29.68 -12.36
C GLY A 14 14.95 -28.84 -12.42
N LYS A 15 15.31 -28.27 -13.59
CA LYS A 15 16.56 -27.52 -13.77
C LYS A 15 16.40 -26.04 -13.40
N PRO A 16 17.47 -25.40 -12.89
CA PRO A 16 17.45 -23.97 -12.60
C PRO A 16 17.43 -23.14 -13.89
N SER A 17 16.65 -22.09 -13.88
CA SER A 17 16.54 -21.09 -14.93
C SER A 17 16.67 -19.69 -14.34
N GLY A 18 17.03 -18.72 -15.19
CA GLY A 18 17.10 -17.32 -14.79
C GLY A 18 15.74 -16.79 -14.29
N PRO A 19 15.73 -15.81 -13.39
CA PRO A 19 14.51 -15.38 -12.69
C PRO A 19 13.55 -14.65 -13.63
N ARG A 20 14.07 -14.06 -14.72
CA ARG A 20 13.33 -13.37 -15.78
C ARG A 20 13.04 -14.22 -17.02
N ALA A 21 13.45 -15.50 -17.07
CA ALA A 21 13.22 -16.35 -18.23
C ALA A 21 11.73 -16.66 -18.41
N PHE A 22 11.15 -16.45 -19.59
CA PHE A 22 9.74 -16.81 -19.85
C PHE A 22 9.54 -18.28 -20.18
N VAL A 23 10.60 -18.94 -20.66
CA VAL A 23 10.60 -20.33 -21.10
C VAL A 23 11.79 -21.04 -20.47
N CYS A 24 11.60 -22.31 -20.09
CA CYS A 24 12.70 -23.16 -19.63
C CYS A 24 13.61 -23.51 -20.82
N LYS A 25 14.92 -23.26 -20.71
CA LYS A 25 15.90 -23.56 -21.77
C LYS A 25 16.03 -25.05 -22.11
N HIS A 26 15.57 -25.94 -21.23
CA HIS A 26 15.79 -27.38 -21.35
C HIS A 26 14.57 -28.16 -21.85
N CYS A 27 13.36 -27.73 -21.48
CA CYS A 27 12.14 -28.46 -21.81
C CYS A 27 11.07 -27.58 -22.48
N ASN A 28 11.42 -26.34 -22.83
CA ASN A 28 10.54 -25.35 -23.48
C ASN A 28 9.21 -25.08 -22.78
N THR A 29 9.04 -25.53 -21.53
CA THR A 29 7.84 -25.23 -20.75
C THR A 29 7.80 -23.75 -20.41
N GLN A 30 6.66 -23.11 -20.65
CA GLN A 30 6.43 -21.71 -20.32
C GLN A 30 6.27 -21.55 -18.80
N PHE A 31 6.89 -20.51 -18.25
CA PHE A 31 6.68 -20.14 -16.87
C PHE A 31 5.41 -19.29 -16.73
N VAL A 32 4.46 -19.74 -15.90
CA VAL A 32 3.25 -18.98 -15.60
C VAL A 32 3.61 -17.84 -14.63
N PHE A 33 3.61 -16.61 -15.14
CA PHE A 33 3.69 -15.42 -14.29
C PHE A 33 2.28 -14.97 -13.92
N LYS A 34 2.06 -14.66 -12.64
CA LYS A 34 0.83 -14.00 -12.22
C LYS A 34 0.69 -12.66 -12.95
N VAL A 35 -0.35 -12.51 -13.75
CA VAL A 35 -0.66 -11.26 -14.45
C VAL A 35 -0.82 -10.16 -13.42
N LYS A 36 0.02 -9.12 -13.52
CA LYS A 36 -0.14 -7.92 -12.69
C LYS A 36 -1.21 -7.02 -13.31
N SER A 37 -2.13 -6.50 -12.50
CA SER A 37 -3.13 -5.53 -12.97
C SER A 37 -2.48 -4.29 -13.59
N LYS A 38 -3.17 -3.64 -14.54
CA LYS A 38 -2.70 -2.44 -15.24
C LYS A 38 -2.34 -1.32 -14.26
N ASP A 39 -3.17 -1.12 -13.23
CA ASP A 39 -2.91 -0.14 -12.17
C ASP A 39 -1.60 -0.41 -11.43
N LYS A 40 -1.30 -1.68 -11.11
CA LYS A 40 -0.09 -2.03 -10.37
C LYS A 40 1.18 -1.85 -11.19
N LYS A 41 1.09 -1.94 -12.53
CA LYS A 41 2.21 -1.67 -13.44
C LYS A 41 2.47 -0.17 -13.60
N ASN A 42 1.38 0.61 -13.66
CA ASN A 42 1.42 2.04 -13.97
C ASN A 42 1.44 2.96 -12.75
N THR A 43 1.33 2.46 -11.52
CA THR A 43 1.40 3.35 -10.34
C THR A 43 2.84 3.51 -9.85
N LYS A 44 3.35 4.74 -9.84
CA LYS A 44 4.56 5.15 -9.13
C LYS A 44 4.20 5.43 -7.67
N ILE A 45 4.87 4.73 -6.75
CA ILE A 45 4.72 4.95 -5.31
C ILE A 45 5.79 5.95 -4.90
N ILE A 46 5.36 7.13 -4.47
CA ILE A 46 6.23 8.13 -3.87
C ILE A 46 6.18 7.87 -2.35
N ARG A 47 7.36 7.74 -1.75
CA ARG A 47 7.53 7.62 -0.29
C ARG A 47 7.96 8.99 0.25
N ASP A 48 7.76 9.22 1.54
CA ASP A 48 8.17 10.45 2.24
C ASP A 48 7.54 11.73 1.67
N ILE A 49 6.21 11.80 1.72
CA ILE A 49 5.46 12.99 1.32
C ILE A 49 5.13 13.85 2.54
N ASN A 50 5.30 15.16 2.39
CA ASN A 50 4.73 16.13 3.30
C ASN A 50 3.21 16.21 3.07
N TRP A 51 2.42 15.78 4.04
CA TRP A 51 0.96 15.70 3.89
C TRP A 51 0.29 17.07 3.73
N LYS A 52 0.97 18.16 4.14
CA LYS A 52 0.48 19.53 4.00
C LYS A 52 0.54 20.05 2.56
N GLU A 53 1.29 19.39 1.69
CA GLU A 53 1.46 19.77 0.28
C GLU A 53 0.54 18.99 -0.65
N LEU A 54 -0.35 18.15 -0.10
CA LEU A 54 -1.31 17.40 -0.89
C LEU A 54 -2.39 18.31 -1.45
N VAL A 55 -2.78 18.04 -2.70
CA VAL A 55 -3.81 18.81 -3.39
C VAL A 55 -5.05 17.93 -3.59
N LYS A 56 -6.22 18.57 -3.67
CA LYS A 56 -7.48 17.90 -4.01
C LYS A 56 -7.31 17.05 -5.29
N GLY A 57 -7.76 15.80 -5.22
CA GLY A 57 -7.63 14.81 -6.30
C GLY A 57 -6.42 13.89 -6.18
N ASP A 58 -5.47 14.18 -5.30
CA ASP A 58 -4.31 13.29 -5.08
C ASP A 58 -4.76 11.93 -4.53
N ARG A 59 -4.18 10.86 -5.09
CA ARG A 59 -4.41 9.49 -4.61
C ARG A 59 -3.36 9.12 -3.58
N ILE A 60 -3.80 8.76 -2.39
CA ILE A 60 -2.94 8.32 -1.29
C ILE A 60 -3.30 6.91 -0.86
N LYS A 61 -2.31 6.18 -0.37
CA LYS A 61 -2.51 4.91 0.31
C LYS A 61 -2.05 5.06 1.75
N VAL A 62 -2.94 4.72 2.67
CA VAL A 62 -2.77 4.93 4.10
C VAL A 62 -2.75 3.60 4.84
N ALA A 63 -1.90 3.53 5.84
CA ALA A 63 -1.72 2.40 6.74
C ALA A 63 -1.43 2.88 8.16
N GLY A 64 -1.77 2.06 9.16
CA GLY A 64 -1.65 2.44 10.57
C GLY A 64 -2.71 3.47 10.96
N GLY A 65 -2.40 4.28 11.97
CA GLY A 65 -3.30 5.30 12.51
C GLY A 65 -3.63 5.06 13.98
N PRO A 66 -4.72 5.68 14.46
CA PRO A 66 -5.18 5.55 15.83
C PRO A 66 -5.35 4.10 16.26
N TYR A 67 -5.05 3.83 17.51
CA TYR A 67 -5.21 2.51 18.10
C TYR A 67 -5.73 2.62 19.52
N PHE A 68 -6.40 1.56 19.95
CA PHE A 68 -6.81 1.37 21.32
C PHE A 68 -5.95 0.26 21.92
N MET A 69 -5.43 0.48 23.13
CA MET A 69 -4.62 -0.52 23.82
C MET A 69 -5.48 -1.19 24.89
N SER A 70 -5.69 -2.51 24.76
CA SER A 70 -6.44 -3.29 25.74
C SER A 70 -5.67 -4.56 26.07
N LYS A 71 -5.39 -4.79 27.36
CA LYS A 71 -4.70 -6.00 27.84
C LYS A 71 -3.37 -6.31 27.12
N GLY A 72 -2.65 -5.27 26.70
CA GLY A 72 -1.39 -5.40 25.94
C GLY A 72 -1.56 -5.62 24.43
N GLU A 73 -2.78 -5.69 23.91
CA GLU A 73 -3.06 -5.78 22.48
C GLU A 73 -3.33 -4.41 21.86
N PHE A 74 -2.84 -4.23 20.63
CA PHE A 74 -3.05 -3.03 19.82
C PHE A 74 -4.22 -3.25 18.87
N ILE A 75 -5.36 -2.64 19.17
CA ILE A 75 -6.56 -2.71 18.33
C ILE A 75 -6.54 -1.51 17.37
N PRO A 76 -6.39 -1.71 16.05
CA PRO A 76 -6.33 -0.61 15.10
C PRO A 76 -7.72 0.02 14.91
N MET A 77 -7.79 1.32 15.17
CA MET A 77 -8.99 2.15 15.01
C MET A 77 -8.88 3.12 13.82
N GLY A 78 -7.71 3.17 13.19
CA GLY A 78 -7.42 4.05 12.06
C GLY A 78 -7.94 3.55 10.71
N TYR A 79 -8.02 4.46 9.75
CA TYR A 79 -8.41 4.14 8.39
C TYR A 79 -7.24 3.53 7.63
N ARG A 80 -7.50 2.40 6.96
CA ARG A 80 -6.53 1.70 6.11
C ARG A 80 -7.10 1.57 4.71
N GLY A 81 -6.29 1.82 3.69
CA GLY A 81 -6.75 1.67 2.31
C GLY A 81 -6.20 2.72 1.37
N ARG A 82 -6.93 2.94 0.28
CA ARG A 82 -6.64 3.97 -0.72
C ARG A 82 -7.68 5.06 -0.59
N PHE A 83 -7.27 6.31 -0.75
CA PHE A 83 -8.11 7.47 -0.60
C PHE A 83 -7.78 8.52 -1.66
N ILE A 84 -8.77 9.34 -2.01
CA ILE A 84 -8.62 10.56 -2.81
C ILE A 84 -8.72 11.74 -1.85
N VAL A 85 -7.71 12.61 -1.87
CA VAL A 85 -7.70 13.83 -1.05
C VAL A 85 -8.79 14.78 -1.54
N GLU A 86 -9.64 15.24 -0.63
CA GLU A 86 -10.63 16.29 -0.89
C GLU A 86 -10.11 17.65 -0.44
N SER A 87 -9.62 17.71 0.81
CA SER A 87 -9.07 18.92 1.41
C SER A 87 -8.15 18.60 2.59
N LEU A 88 -7.45 19.61 3.08
CA LEU A 88 -6.56 19.52 4.23
C LEU A 88 -7.15 20.28 5.41
N ASP A 89 -6.99 19.71 6.60
CA ASP A 89 -7.34 20.34 7.87
C ASP A 89 -6.07 20.57 8.71
N LYS A 90 -6.18 21.34 9.80
CA LYS A 90 -5.07 21.66 10.71
C LYS A 90 -4.37 20.40 11.24
N ASN A 91 -5.14 19.33 11.44
CA ASN A 91 -4.68 18.12 12.11
C ASN A 91 -4.72 16.87 11.21
N GLY A 92 -5.01 17.00 9.92
CA GLY A 92 -5.21 15.84 9.07
C GLY A 92 -5.67 16.14 7.66
N ILE A 93 -6.13 15.08 7.00
CA ILE A 93 -6.53 15.07 5.60
C ILE A 93 -7.98 14.61 5.54
N LEU A 94 -8.82 15.37 4.86
CA LEU A 94 -10.17 14.98 4.51
C LEU A 94 -10.12 14.26 3.17
N ALA A 95 -10.61 13.02 3.13
CA ALA A 95 -10.43 12.17 1.96
C ALA A 95 -11.62 11.23 1.74
N TRP A 96 -11.88 10.94 0.47
CA TRP A 96 -12.84 9.94 0.03
C TRP A 96 -12.15 8.60 -0.11
N GLY A 97 -12.64 7.58 0.58
CA GLY A 97 -12.08 6.24 0.44
C GLY A 97 -12.45 5.58 -0.88
N LEU A 98 -11.48 4.81 -1.39
CA LEU A 98 -11.58 4.04 -2.62
C LEU A 98 -11.70 2.54 -2.29
N ASP A 99 -12.23 1.78 -3.24
CA ASP A 99 -12.41 0.33 -3.18
C ASP A 99 -13.42 -0.12 -2.09
N LYS A 100 -12.95 -0.77 -1.02
CA LYS A 100 -13.80 -1.35 0.04
C LYS A 100 -14.17 -0.36 1.14
N HIS A 101 -13.54 0.81 1.14
CA HIS A 101 -13.70 1.83 2.16
C HIS A 101 -14.47 3.01 1.57
N ASN A 102 -15.65 2.76 0.99
CA ASN A 102 -16.49 3.81 0.44
C ASN A 102 -17.00 4.71 1.59
N GLY A 103 -16.72 6.00 1.49
CA GLY A 103 -17.13 6.99 2.48
C GLY A 103 -16.15 8.13 2.61
N PHE A 104 -16.64 9.21 3.22
CA PHE A 104 -15.80 10.34 3.60
C PHE A 104 -15.14 10.05 4.95
N CYS A 105 -13.84 10.29 5.05
CA CYS A 105 -13.09 10.04 6.27
C CYS A 105 -12.09 11.15 6.55
N HIS A 106 -11.71 11.25 7.82
CA HIS A 106 -10.67 12.15 8.28
C HIS A 106 -9.45 11.33 8.71
N ILE A 107 -8.34 11.50 7.98
CA ILE A 107 -7.08 10.82 8.21
C ILE A 107 -6.22 11.72 9.09
N TYR A 108 -6.07 11.34 10.34
CA TYR A 108 -5.31 12.11 11.33
C TYR A 108 -3.81 12.09 11.03
N MET A 109 -3.19 13.26 10.96
CA MET A 109 -1.75 13.47 10.71
C MET A 109 -1.08 14.38 11.74
N GLY A 110 -1.80 14.76 12.80
CA GLY A 110 -1.30 15.56 13.90
C GLY A 110 -0.31 14.83 14.83
N GLY A 111 0.05 15.48 15.93
CA GLY A 111 0.90 14.90 16.96
C GLY A 111 0.22 13.76 17.73
N ASP A 112 1.00 12.96 18.44
CA ASP A 112 0.44 11.83 19.20
C ASP A 112 -0.30 12.33 20.44
N ILE A 113 -1.60 12.02 20.53
CA ILE A 113 -2.48 12.46 21.63
C ILE A 113 -3.30 11.26 22.11
N GLN A 114 -3.31 11.01 23.42
CA GLN A 114 -4.24 10.05 24.01
C GLN A 114 -5.51 10.77 24.49
N ASN A 115 -6.68 10.27 24.08
CA ASN A 115 -7.93 10.72 24.68
C ASN A 115 -8.13 10.01 26.03
N LYS A 116 -8.30 10.79 27.11
CA LYS A 116 -8.45 10.25 28.48
C LYS A 116 -9.75 9.47 28.66
N GLU A 117 -10.81 9.85 27.95
CA GLU A 117 -12.14 9.21 28.08
C GLU A 117 -12.21 7.88 27.34
N THR A 118 -11.71 7.85 26.10
CA THR A 118 -11.78 6.64 25.27
C THR A 118 -10.53 5.77 25.34
N GLN A 119 -9.47 6.26 25.99
CA GLN A 119 -8.12 5.67 26.02
C GLN A 119 -7.52 5.39 24.62
N VAL A 120 -8.12 5.95 23.57
CA VAL A 120 -7.64 5.81 22.20
C VAL A 120 -6.45 6.74 21.99
N TRP A 121 -5.37 6.16 21.49
CA TRP A 121 -4.21 6.88 21.01
C TRP A 121 -4.47 7.36 19.59
N LYS A 122 -4.53 8.67 19.39
CA LYS A 122 -4.49 9.28 18.07
C LYS A 122 -3.02 9.45 17.68
N THR A 123 -2.59 8.71 16.67
CA THR A 123 -1.25 8.82 16.11
C THR A 123 -1.32 9.11 14.63
N LYS A 124 -0.27 9.75 14.09
CA LYS A 124 -0.19 10.04 12.66
C LYS A 124 -0.23 8.75 11.84
N HIS A 125 -1.00 8.76 10.76
CA HIS A 125 -1.01 7.62 9.85
C HIS A 125 0.28 7.56 9.03
N LYS A 126 0.66 6.36 8.59
CA LYS A 126 1.71 6.17 7.59
C LYS A 126 1.07 6.22 6.21
N MET A 127 1.64 7.02 5.32
CA MET A 127 1.04 7.21 3.99
C MET A 127 2.06 7.24 2.87
N VAL A 128 1.60 6.91 1.67
CA VAL A 128 2.35 7.00 0.41
C VAL A 128 1.44 7.59 -0.68
N LYS A 129 2.01 8.38 -1.58
CA LYS A 129 1.29 8.99 -2.70
C LYS A 129 1.40 8.07 -3.90
N LEU A 130 0.28 7.88 -4.57
CA LEU A 130 0.15 7.04 -5.76
C LEU A 130 0.03 7.97 -6.97
N LYS A 131 1.11 8.14 -7.73
CA LYS A 131 1.07 8.87 -9.01
C LYS A 131 0.92 7.87 -10.15
N MET A 132 0.07 8.13 -11.14
CA MET A 132 0.12 7.36 -12.38
C MET A 132 1.42 7.71 -13.12
N LYS A 133 2.12 6.71 -13.64
CA LYS A 133 3.22 6.91 -14.59
C LYS A 133 2.61 7.47 -15.85
N GLU A 134 3.05 8.65 -16.25
CA GLU A 134 2.77 9.18 -17.58
C GLU A 134 3.25 8.14 -18.61
N GLN A 135 2.39 7.81 -19.57
CA GLN A 135 2.77 7.01 -20.72
C GLN A 135 3.46 7.97 -21.68
N GLU A 136 4.79 7.96 -21.70
CA GLU A 136 5.56 8.40 -22.87
C GLU A 136 5.39 7.37 -23.99
#